data_AF-A0A924LVN4-F1
#
_entry.id   AF-A0A924LVN4-F1
#
_cell.length_a   1.000
_cell.length_b   1.000
_cell.length_c   1.000
_cell.angle_alpha   90.00
_cell.angle_beta   90.00
_cell.angle_gamma   90.00
#
_symmetry.space_group_name_H-M   'P 1'
#
loop_
_entity.id
_entity.type
_entity.pdbx_description
1 polymer ?
#
loop_
_entity_poly.entity_id
_entity_poly.type
_entity_poly.pdbx_seq_one_letter_code
_entity_poly.pdbx_strand_id
1 'polypeptide(L)'
;AAGTFYDFGSELFPALMREREPVLGIVHEGYWNDIGTHEELRRGTFAVLAGELDGRQQLSDTVGEPAQVGVLIHDTAEVDDSVVLTAPCVIGPRARVGAGARIARSIVLPGGVVPAGALLAGATYGTVEGLAAWSASLADTAAHDAPTCAATSGNASS
;
A
#
# COMPACT_ATOMS: atom_id res chain seq x y z
N ALA A 1 29.42 -17.52 15.79
CA ALA A 1 29.64 -16.15 16.30
C ALA A 1 28.29 -15.44 16.30
N ALA A 2 27.85 -14.90 17.42
CA ALA A 2 26.60 -14.14 17.48
C ALA A 2 26.90 -12.68 17.06
N GLY A 3 26.14 -12.14 16.10
CA GLY A 3 26.22 -10.73 15.70
C GLY A 3 26.67 -10.43 14.26
N THR A 4 26.87 -11.43 13.40
CA THR A 4 27.07 -11.21 11.96
C THR A 4 25.73 -11.30 11.22
N PHE A 5 25.54 -10.44 10.22
CA PHE A 5 24.40 -10.52 9.30
C PHE A 5 24.34 -11.93 8.68
N TYR A 6 23.15 -12.51 8.64
CA TYR A 6 22.89 -13.84 8.11
C TYR A 6 21.63 -13.80 7.26
N ASP A 7 21.76 -14.10 5.97
CA ASP A 7 20.69 -13.95 4.98
C ASP A 7 19.91 -15.24 4.74
N PHE A 8 18.57 -15.15 4.78
CA PHE A 8 17.70 -16.31 4.60
C PHE A 8 17.82 -16.92 3.20
N GLY A 9 17.86 -16.09 2.16
CA GLY A 9 17.85 -16.51 0.76
C GLY A 9 19.15 -17.21 0.35
N SER A 10 20.28 -16.58 0.68
CA SER A 10 21.61 -16.93 0.18
C SER A 10 22.45 -17.76 1.14
N GLU A 11 22.10 -17.80 2.44
CA GLU A 11 22.84 -18.60 3.43
C GLU A 11 21.99 -19.73 4.01
N LEU A 12 20.79 -19.43 4.53
CA LEU A 12 19.96 -20.44 5.21
C LEU A 12 19.46 -21.52 4.26
N PHE A 13 18.76 -21.17 3.18
CA PHE A 13 18.21 -22.18 2.27
C PHE A 13 19.30 -23.08 1.67
N PRO A 14 20.45 -22.56 1.20
CA PRO A 14 21.54 -23.41 0.76
C PRO A 14 22.15 -24.30 1.85
N ALA A 15 22.18 -23.85 3.12
CA ALA A 15 22.62 -24.67 4.24
C ALA A 15 21.67 -25.85 4.50
N LEU A 16 20.36 -25.58 4.59
CA LEU A 16 19.34 -26.61 4.77
C LEU A 16 19.36 -27.66 3.64
N MET A 17 19.53 -27.22 2.39
CA MET A 17 19.65 -28.14 1.26
C MET A 17 20.91 -29.01 1.33
N ARG A 18 22.05 -28.47 1.80
CA ARG A 18 23.29 -29.24 1.98
C ARG A 18 23.17 -30.27 3.10
N GLU A 19 22.46 -29.92 4.16
CA GLU A 19 22.16 -30.80 5.30
C GLU A 19 21.04 -31.79 5.01
N ARG A 20 20.40 -31.69 3.83
CA ARG A 20 19.25 -32.52 3.39
C ARG A 20 18.05 -32.39 4.31
N GLU A 21 17.89 -31.23 4.94
CA GLU A 21 16.70 -30.89 5.69
C GLU A 21 15.50 -30.72 4.73
N PRO A 22 14.28 -31.11 5.12
CA PRO A 22 13.10 -30.91 4.29
C PRO A 22 12.81 -29.42 4.05
N VAL A 23 12.82 -29.00 2.79
CA VAL A 23 12.41 -27.65 2.36
C VAL A 23 11.11 -27.77 1.57
N LEU A 24 10.03 -27.20 2.10
CA LEU A 24 8.71 -27.22 1.48
C LEU A 24 8.41 -25.88 0.81
N GLY A 25 7.85 -25.91 -0.39
CA GLY A 25 7.38 -24.74 -1.13
C GLY A 25 5.86 -24.77 -1.27
N ILE A 26 5.23 -23.60 -1.26
CA ILE A 26 3.82 -23.43 -1.56
C ILE A 26 3.72 -22.65 -2.87
N VAL A 27 2.91 -23.14 -3.80
CA VAL A 27 2.59 -22.39 -5.01
C VAL A 27 1.54 -21.35 -4.64
N HIS A 28 1.90 -20.08 -4.80
CA HIS A 28 0.97 -18.99 -4.60
C HIS A 28 0.17 -18.76 -5.89
N GLU A 29 -1.15 -18.69 -5.77
CA GLU A 29 -2.06 -18.24 -6.82
C GLU A 29 -2.56 -16.84 -6.47
N GLY A 30 -2.38 -15.89 -7.39
CA GLY A 30 -2.76 -14.51 -7.18
C GLY A 30 -1.73 -13.53 -7.76
N TYR A 31 -2.09 -12.25 -7.72
CA TYR A 31 -1.16 -11.19 -8.10
C TYR A 31 -0.16 -10.95 -6.97
N TRP A 32 1.13 -11.02 -7.32
CA TRP A 32 2.22 -10.62 -6.44
C TRP A 32 3.10 -9.62 -7.20
N ASN A 33 3.42 -8.51 -6.55
CA ASN A 33 4.30 -7.49 -7.11
C ASN A 33 5.24 -6.99 -6.03
N ASP A 34 6.53 -7.15 -6.28
CA ASP A 34 7.58 -6.53 -5.48
C ASP A 34 7.54 -5.02 -5.74
N ILE A 35 7.29 -4.23 -4.70
CA ILE A 35 7.29 -2.78 -4.80
C ILE A 35 8.67 -2.29 -4.35
N GLY A 36 9.63 -2.30 -5.28
CA GLY A 36 10.99 -1.83 -5.05
C GLY A 36 11.24 -0.42 -5.56
N THR A 37 10.43 0.04 -6.51
CA THR A 37 10.60 1.32 -7.19
C THR A 37 9.34 2.18 -7.18
N HIS A 38 9.55 3.46 -7.47
CA HIS A 38 8.46 4.42 -7.59
C HIS A 38 7.46 4.06 -8.70
N GLU A 39 7.95 3.52 -9.82
CA GLU A 39 7.12 3.13 -10.95
C GLU A 39 6.27 1.90 -10.62
N GLU A 40 6.85 0.91 -9.93
CA GLU A 40 6.14 -0.29 -9.49
C GLU A 40 5.03 0.04 -8.49
N LEU A 41 5.29 0.96 -7.55
CA LEU A 41 4.27 1.48 -6.64
C LEU A 41 3.08 2.03 -7.42
N ARG A 42 3.33 2.96 -8.36
CA ARG A 42 2.27 3.60 -9.16
C ARG A 42 1.51 2.60 -10.01
N ARG A 43 2.22 1.68 -10.65
CA ARG A 43 1.61 0.63 -11.49
C ARG A 43 0.66 -0.23 -10.66
N GLY A 44 1.12 -0.74 -9.51
CA GLY A 44 0.29 -1.55 -8.63
C GLY A 44 -0.93 -0.79 -8.12
N THR A 45 -0.73 0.43 -7.61
CA THR A 45 -1.84 1.28 -7.13
C THR A 45 -2.87 1.53 -8.24
N PHE A 46 -2.45 1.88 -9.45
CA PHE A 46 -3.38 2.18 -10.54
C PHE A 46 -4.09 0.93 -11.08
N ALA A 47 -3.44 -0.23 -11.08
CA ALA A 47 -4.08 -1.49 -11.46
C ALA A 47 -5.21 -1.87 -10.48
N VAL A 48 -5.02 -1.64 -9.17
CA VAL A 48 -6.11 -1.79 -8.18
C VAL A 48 -7.25 -0.79 -8.45
N LEU A 49 -6.92 0.48 -8.71
CA LEU A 49 -7.93 1.50 -9.03
C LEU A 49 -8.69 1.21 -10.34
N ALA A 50 -8.01 0.63 -11.33
CA ALA A 50 -8.60 0.19 -12.60
C ALA A 50 -9.44 -1.10 -12.45
N GLY A 51 -9.20 -1.88 -11.39
CA GLY A 51 -9.94 -3.12 -11.12
C GLY A 51 -9.35 -4.33 -11.79
N GLU A 52 -8.11 -4.20 -12.23
CA GLU A 52 -7.33 -5.27 -12.84
C GLU A 52 -6.82 -6.25 -11.78
N LEU A 53 -6.81 -5.82 -10.51
CA LEU A 53 -6.35 -6.58 -9.36
C LEU A 53 -7.45 -6.70 -8.30
N ASP A 54 -7.60 -7.91 -7.76
CA ASP A 54 -8.40 -8.17 -6.57
C ASP A 54 -7.74 -7.48 -5.36
N GLY A 55 -8.48 -6.57 -4.73
CA GLY A 55 -7.95 -5.69 -3.68
C GLY A 55 -8.81 -4.46 -3.41
N ARG A 56 -9.74 -4.13 -4.31
CA ARG A 56 -10.71 -3.04 -4.10
C ARG A 56 -11.54 -3.21 -2.83
N GLN A 57 -11.85 -4.44 -2.43
CA GLN A 57 -12.61 -4.72 -1.20
C GLN A 57 -11.82 -4.38 0.08
N GLN A 58 -10.49 -4.32 0.04
CA GLN A 58 -9.68 -3.84 1.18
C GLN A 58 -9.53 -2.32 1.20
N LEU A 59 -9.96 -1.62 0.15
CA LEU A 59 -9.95 -0.15 0.13
C LEU A 59 -11.17 0.44 0.86
N SER A 60 -12.29 -0.29 0.97
CA SER A 60 -13.53 0.22 1.60
C SER A 60 -13.45 0.38 3.11
N ASP A 61 -12.57 -0.35 3.78
CA ASP A 61 -12.48 -0.34 5.25
C ASP A 61 -11.65 0.84 5.77
N THR A 62 -10.95 1.57 4.89
CA THR A 62 -10.04 2.67 5.28
C THR A 62 -10.16 3.89 4.37
N VAL A 63 -10.85 3.79 3.23
CA VAL A 63 -10.87 4.85 2.23
C VAL A 63 -12.31 5.03 1.72
N GLY A 64 -12.75 6.27 1.57
CA GLY A 64 -14.10 6.61 1.16
C GLY A 64 -14.53 5.92 -0.13
N GLU A 65 -15.85 5.75 -0.31
CA GLU A 65 -16.42 5.26 -1.56
C GLU A 65 -15.84 6.01 -2.76
N PRO A 66 -15.48 5.33 -3.87
CA PRO A 66 -14.91 6.00 -5.03
C PRO A 66 -15.82 7.13 -5.49
N ALA A 67 -15.34 8.38 -5.36
CA ALA A 67 -16.08 9.55 -5.87
C ALA A 67 -16.35 9.42 -7.39
N GLN A 68 -15.49 8.67 -8.09
CA GLN A 68 -15.61 8.26 -9.49
C GLN A 68 -14.79 6.97 -9.73
N VAL A 69 -15.16 6.16 -10.72
CA VAL A 69 -14.34 5.01 -11.15
C VAL A 69 -12.90 5.44 -11.41
N GLY A 70 -11.94 4.82 -10.71
CA GLY A 70 -10.51 5.10 -10.81
C GLY A 70 -10.02 6.31 -9.99
N VAL A 71 -10.88 6.98 -9.22
CA VAL A 71 -10.47 8.04 -8.29
C VAL A 71 -10.80 7.61 -6.86
N LEU A 72 -9.79 7.67 -6.00
CA LEU A 72 -9.90 7.35 -4.60
C LEU A 72 -9.57 8.60 -3.77
N ILE A 73 -10.50 9.00 -2.92
CA ILE A 73 -10.34 10.14 -2.01
C ILE A 73 -10.59 9.62 -0.60
N HIS A 74 -9.61 9.78 0.28
CA HIS A 74 -9.78 9.42 1.68
C HIS A 74 -10.74 10.39 2.38
N ASP A 75 -11.59 9.91 3.30
CA ASP A 75 -12.66 10.72 3.94
C ASP A 75 -12.15 11.94 4.71
N THR A 76 -10.92 11.85 5.23
CA THR A 76 -10.24 12.96 5.92
C THR A 76 -9.50 13.93 5.00
N ALA A 77 -9.53 13.71 3.69
CA ALA A 77 -8.96 14.64 2.73
C ALA A 77 -9.90 15.84 2.54
N GLU A 78 -9.32 17.02 2.41
CA GLU A 78 -10.04 18.24 2.09
C GLU A 78 -9.74 18.63 0.65
N VAL A 79 -10.74 18.48 -0.22
CA VAL A 79 -10.65 18.79 -1.64
C VAL A 79 -11.69 19.85 -1.96
N ASP A 80 -11.24 20.98 -2.49
CA ASP A 80 -12.15 22.05 -2.93
C ASP A 80 -13.01 21.61 -4.13
N ASP A 81 -14.28 22.02 -4.16
CA ASP A 81 -15.25 21.62 -5.20
C ASP A 81 -14.84 22.00 -6.63
N SER A 82 -13.96 22.99 -6.79
CA SER A 82 -13.46 23.43 -8.10
C SER A 82 -12.30 22.59 -8.64
N VAL A 83 -11.81 21.60 -7.88
CA VAL A 83 -10.71 20.72 -8.27
C VAL A 83 -11.16 19.74 -9.35
N VAL A 84 -10.33 19.57 -10.38
CA VAL A 84 -10.55 18.59 -11.44
C VAL A 84 -9.63 17.40 -11.24
N LEU A 85 -10.20 16.24 -10.94
CA LEU A 85 -9.51 14.97 -10.83
C LEU A 85 -9.72 14.14 -12.10
N THR A 86 -8.64 13.66 -12.70
CA THR A 86 -8.67 12.77 -13.88
C THR A 86 -8.02 11.44 -13.53
N ALA A 87 -8.82 10.37 -13.47
CA ALA A 87 -8.37 9.04 -13.12
C ALA A 87 -7.12 8.55 -13.91
N PRO A 88 -6.32 7.63 -13.34
CA PRO A 88 -6.35 7.20 -11.95
C PRO A 88 -5.80 8.25 -10.97
N CYS A 89 -6.48 8.48 -9.85
CA CYS A 89 -5.99 9.39 -8.81
C CYS A 89 -6.18 8.81 -7.42
N VAL A 90 -5.22 9.07 -6.53
CA VAL A 90 -5.34 8.82 -5.09
C VAL A 90 -5.12 10.12 -4.33
N ILE A 91 -6.04 10.48 -3.45
CA ILE A 91 -5.89 11.55 -2.48
C ILE A 91 -5.87 10.93 -1.09
N GLY A 92 -4.69 10.92 -0.48
CA GLY A 92 -4.44 10.27 0.80
C GLY A 92 -5.05 10.99 2.01
N PRO A 93 -5.04 10.36 3.20
CA PRO A 93 -5.59 10.92 4.43
C PRO A 93 -4.98 12.28 4.77
N ARG A 94 -5.83 13.21 5.24
CA ARG A 94 -5.44 14.57 5.64
C ARG A 94 -4.76 15.40 4.55
N ALA A 95 -4.79 14.95 3.28
CA ALA A 95 -4.35 15.76 2.17
C ALA A 95 -5.27 16.97 1.98
N ARG A 96 -4.71 18.09 1.52
CA ARG A 96 -5.44 19.33 1.23
C ARG A 96 -5.19 19.71 -0.21
N VAL A 97 -6.25 19.86 -1.00
CA VAL A 97 -6.16 20.26 -2.41
C VAL A 97 -6.88 21.59 -2.61
N GLY A 98 -6.09 22.62 -2.92
CA GLY A 98 -6.60 23.97 -3.10
C GLY A 98 -7.43 24.16 -4.37
N ALA A 99 -8.30 25.18 -4.35
CA ALA A 99 -9.21 25.53 -5.43
C ALA A 99 -8.54 25.61 -6.81
N GLY A 100 -9.25 25.11 -7.84
CA GLY A 100 -8.83 25.15 -9.24
C GLY A 100 -7.65 24.25 -9.60
N ALA A 101 -7.17 23.41 -8.67
CA ALA A 101 -6.12 22.44 -8.99
C ALA A 101 -6.60 21.38 -9.99
N ARG A 102 -5.68 20.91 -10.83
CA ARG A 102 -5.93 19.87 -11.84
C ARG A 102 -4.97 18.71 -11.62
N ILE A 103 -5.50 17.55 -11.26
CA ILE A 103 -4.71 16.38 -10.88
C ILE A 103 -5.08 15.22 -11.79
N ALA A 104 -4.10 14.69 -12.51
CA ALA A 104 -4.28 13.57 -13.41
C ALA A 104 -3.22 12.49 -13.17
N ARG A 105 -3.63 11.21 -13.18
CA ARG A 105 -2.69 10.07 -13.06
C ARG A 105 -1.73 10.24 -11.90
N SER A 106 -2.19 10.66 -10.72
CA SER A 106 -1.31 11.11 -9.62
C SER A 106 -1.73 10.60 -8.25
N ILE A 107 -0.76 10.54 -7.34
CA ILE A 107 -0.93 10.11 -5.95
C ILE A 107 -0.55 11.27 -5.04
N VAL A 108 -1.49 11.79 -4.26
CA VAL A 108 -1.22 12.74 -3.18
C VAL A 108 -1.07 11.94 -1.88
N LEU A 109 0.13 11.97 -1.32
CA LEU A 109 0.47 11.25 -0.09
C LEU A 109 -0.25 11.85 1.13
N PRO A 110 -0.35 11.08 2.23
CA PRO A 110 -0.89 11.57 3.50
C PRO A 110 -0.35 12.93 3.92
N GLY A 111 -1.25 13.85 4.26
CA GLY A 111 -0.89 15.21 4.68
C GLY A 111 -0.34 16.13 3.57
N GLY A 112 -0.33 15.68 2.30
CA GLY A 112 0.14 16.50 1.18
C GLY A 112 -0.74 17.74 0.98
N VAL A 113 -0.12 18.92 0.83
CA VAL A 113 -0.80 20.20 0.59
C VAL A 113 -0.55 20.65 -0.84
N VAL A 114 -1.54 20.47 -1.70
CA VAL A 114 -1.51 20.91 -3.10
C VAL A 114 -2.05 22.35 -3.18
N PRO A 115 -1.25 23.34 -3.61
CA PRO A 115 -1.70 24.73 -3.70
C PRO A 115 -2.86 24.93 -4.67
N ALA A 116 -3.59 26.03 -4.49
CA ALA A 116 -4.61 26.46 -5.44
C ALA A 116 -4.02 26.67 -6.84
N GLY A 117 -4.74 26.23 -7.87
CA GLY A 117 -4.34 26.32 -9.28
C GLY A 117 -3.19 25.40 -9.68
N ALA A 118 -2.72 24.50 -8.81
CA ALA A 118 -1.63 23.58 -9.13
C ALA A 118 -2.03 22.55 -10.21
N LEU A 119 -1.06 22.14 -11.03
CA LEU A 119 -1.22 21.09 -12.04
C LEU A 119 -0.30 19.92 -11.73
N LEU A 120 -0.88 18.75 -11.44
CA LEU A 120 -0.18 17.50 -11.22
C LEU A 120 -0.55 16.49 -12.30
N ALA A 121 0.45 15.95 -13.00
CA ALA A 121 0.25 14.96 -14.05
C ALA A 121 1.32 13.89 -13.95
N GLY A 122 0.93 12.64 -13.65
CA GLY A 122 1.93 11.56 -13.52
C GLY A 122 2.84 11.72 -12.30
N ALA A 123 2.39 12.42 -11.24
CA ALA A 123 3.21 12.72 -10.07
C ALA A 123 2.83 11.88 -8.85
N THR A 124 3.76 11.77 -7.90
CA THR A 124 3.45 11.45 -6.52
C THR A 124 3.91 12.62 -5.67
N TYR A 125 2.99 13.19 -4.89
CA TYR A 125 3.16 14.49 -4.26
C TYR A 125 2.93 14.40 -2.76
N GLY A 126 3.83 14.98 -1.96
CA GLY A 126 3.72 15.00 -0.51
C GLY A 126 5.01 15.48 0.15
N THR A 127 5.08 15.36 1.47
CA THR A 127 6.26 15.71 2.28
C THR A 127 6.79 14.50 3.03
N VAL A 128 8.08 14.52 3.35
CA VAL A 128 8.73 13.44 4.13
C VAL A 128 8.13 13.38 5.53
N GLU A 129 7.85 14.53 6.13
CA GLU A 129 7.25 14.66 7.46
C GLU A 129 5.82 14.10 7.47
N GLY A 130 5.03 14.41 6.45
CA GLY A 130 3.66 13.90 6.32
C GLY A 130 3.62 12.39 6.17
N LEU A 131 4.53 11.84 5.35
CA LEU A 131 4.68 10.41 5.16
C LEU A 131 5.16 9.71 6.45
N ALA A 132 6.15 10.25 7.13
CA ALA A 132 6.67 9.71 8.38
C ALA A 132 5.60 9.69 9.49
N ALA A 133 4.85 10.79 9.65
CA ALA A 133 3.77 10.88 10.61
C ALA A 133 2.65 9.86 10.34
N TRP A 134 2.31 9.63 9.07
CA TRP A 134 1.34 8.60 8.71
C TRP A 134 1.86 7.18 8.94
N SER A 135 3.12 6.90 8.57
CA SER A 135 3.75 5.61 8.83
C SER A 135 3.76 5.26 10.32
N ALA A 136 4.03 6.24 11.19
CA ALA A 136 3.96 6.05 12.63
C ALA A 136 2.54 5.66 13.09
N SER A 137 1.50 6.32 12.54
CA SER A 137 0.10 6.01 12.90
C SER A 137 -0.36 4.62 12.45
N LEU A 138 0.20 4.08 11.36
CA LEU A 138 -0.11 2.72 10.91
C LEU A 138 0.48 1.65 11.82
N ALA A 139 1.67 1.88 12.38
CA ALA A 139 2.29 0.94 13.31
C ALA A 139 1.45 0.73 14.58
N ASP A 140 0.78 1.79 15.04
CA ASP A 140 -0.15 1.72 16.17
C ASP A 140 -1.45 0.96 15.82
N THR A 141 -1.87 1.00 14.54
CA THR A 141 -3.11 0.34 14.07
C THR A 141 -2.89 -1.15 13.80
N ALA A 142 -1.75 -1.53 13.22
CA ALA A 142 -1.40 -2.93 12.92
C ALA A 142 -1.31 -3.82 14.18
N ALA A 143 -1.14 -3.22 15.36
CA ALA A 143 -1.16 -3.94 16.64
C ALA A 143 -2.56 -4.42 17.05
N HIS A 144 -3.64 -3.90 16.45
CA HIS A 144 -5.03 -4.25 16.81
C HIS A 144 -5.65 -5.33 15.93
N ASP A 145 -5.17 -5.49 14.69
CA ASP A 145 -5.77 -6.39 13.68
C ASP A 145 -4.94 -7.66 13.38
N ALA A 146 -3.95 -8.00 14.22
CA ALA A 146 -3.22 -9.23 14.04
C ALA A 146 -4.17 -10.44 14.19
N PRO A 147 -4.40 -11.27 13.15
CA PRO A 147 -5.16 -12.49 13.31
C PRO A 147 -4.41 -13.39 14.30
N THR A 148 -5.08 -13.74 15.39
CA THR A 148 -4.59 -14.78 16.28
C THR A 148 -4.60 -16.08 15.50
N CYS A 149 -3.42 -16.49 15.03
CA CYS A 149 -3.21 -17.80 14.41
C CYS A 149 -3.42 -18.86 15.51
N ALA A 150 -4.68 -19.25 15.72
CA ALA A 150 -5.02 -20.36 16.59
C ALA A 150 -4.53 -21.64 15.90
N ALA A 151 -3.37 -22.13 16.34
CA ALA A 151 -2.92 -23.47 16.00
C ALA A 151 -3.94 -24.47 16.59
N THR A 152 -4.87 -24.95 15.76
CA THR A 152 -5.64 -26.16 16.09
C THR A 152 -4.67 -27.32 16.14
N SER A 153 -4.27 -27.72 17.36
CA SER A 153 -3.64 -29.00 17.63
C SER A 153 -4.64 -30.12 17.36
N GLY A 154 -4.66 -30.59 16.12
CA GLY A 154 -5.35 -31.83 15.75
C GLY A 154 -4.64 -33.01 16.41
N ASN A 155 -5.22 -33.49 17.50
CA ASN A 155 -4.78 -34.67 18.23
C ASN A 155 -5.06 -35.91 17.35
N ALA A 156 -4.04 -36.41 16.65
CA ALA A 156 -4.13 -37.71 15.98
C ALA A 156 -4.10 -38.80 17.05
N SER A 157 -5.29 -39.32 17.36
CA SER A 157 -5.50 -40.47 18.23
C SER A 157 -5.80 -41.68 17.35
N SER A 158 -5.04 -42.76 17.57
CA SER A 158 -5.18 -44.17 17.13
C SER A 158 -5.15 -44.49 15.64
#